data_AF-A0A8J6HSF7-F1
#
_entry.id   AF-A0A8J6HSF7-F1
#
_cell.length_a   1.000
_cell.length_b   1.000
_cell.length_c   1.000
_cell.angle_alpha   90.00
_cell.angle_beta   90.00
_cell.angle_gamma   90.00
#
_symmetry.space_group_name_H-M   'P 1'
#
loop_
_entity.id
_entity.type
_entity.pdbx_description
1 polymer ?
#
loop_
_entity_poly.entity_id
_entity_poly.type
_entity_poly.pdbx_seq_one_letter_code
_entity_poly.pdbx_strand_id
1 'polypeptide(L)'
;MGINRPYSYDDGDEDPELKNFELAPEDFKYKIPYISQAMNLREGGLRLFGSTWTVPKWIKTNGEYVGGYVRKSMYQTWANYFVKFLEEYDKKGIPFWGVTTQNEPSVLMLSKQINSAGWTSMEMSIWIRENLGPALRNSKYSDIKLMILDDQKLWLTWYINAVLSNNKTLDYVDGIAFHWYMGMVAPPSLMVQTHKNYPDLFMLSTEACNGFEADSPATSLGSWRRGEFYSTDIMEVGSTGTWSWTKPEVPPTSAISSIRPS
;
A
#
# COMPACT_ATOMS: atom_id res chain seq x y z
N MET A 1 11.50 -20.75 -0.12
CA MET A 1 10.18 -21.02 0.47
C MET A 1 9.33 -19.78 0.24
N GLY A 2 8.56 -19.75 -0.85
CA GLY A 2 7.61 -18.66 -1.11
C GLY A 2 6.31 -18.93 -0.37
N ILE A 3 5.73 -17.89 0.23
CA ILE A 3 4.36 -17.93 0.74
C ILE A 3 3.44 -18.01 -0.48
N ASN A 4 2.70 -19.10 -0.63
CA ASN A 4 1.95 -19.44 -1.85
C ASN A 4 0.42 -19.48 -1.64
N ARG A 5 -0.10 -18.83 -0.60
CA ARG A 5 -1.55 -18.80 -0.33
C ARG A 5 -2.08 -17.36 -0.22
N PRO A 6 -3.20 -17.02 -0.87
CA PRO A 6 -3.92 -15.78 -0.56
C PRO A 6 -4.67 -15.94 0.78
N TYR A 7 -4.62 -14.90 1.61
CA TYR A 7 -5.33 -14.82 2.89
C TYR A 7 -5.58 -13.36 3.26
N SER A 8 -6.53 -13.14 4.17
CA SER A 8 -6.69 -11.92 4.96
C SER A 8 -6.64 -12.26 6.46
N TYR A 9 -6.74 -11.26 7.33
CA TYR A 9 -6.80 -11.49 8.77
C TYR A 9 -8.19 -11.89 9.26
N ASP A 10 -9.21 -11.88 8.40
CA ASP A 10 -10.58 -12.19 8.79
C ASP A 10 -11.31 -12.96 7.67
N ASP A 11 -10.74 -14.09 7.27
CA ASP A 11 -11.34 -14.97 6.27
C ASP A 11 -12.40 -15.90 6.88
N GLY A 12 -13.41 -16.25 6.09
CA GLY A 12 -14.49 -17.14 6.51
C GLY A 12 -15.86 -16.59 6.14
N ASP A 13 -16.83 -16.85 7.01
CA ASP A 13 -18.16 -16.26 6.93
C ASP A 13 -18.12 -14.74 7.19
N GLU A 14 -19.18 -14.04 6.79
CA GLU A 14 -19.28 -12.59 7.00
C GLU A 14 -19.23 -12.22 8.49
N ASP A 15 -18.25 -11.40 8.86
CA ASP A 15 -17.99 -10.98 10.25
C ASP A 15 -17.87 -9.45 10.37
N PRO A 16 -18.98 -8.70 10.33
CA PRO A 16 -18.95 -7.24 10.34
C PRO A 16 -18.36 -6.61 11.61
N GLU A 17 -18.29 -7.39 12.70
CA GLU A 17 -17.75 -7.00 14.01
C GLU A 17 -16.27 -7.40 14.16
N LEU A 18 -15.68 -8.08 13.17
CA LEU A 18 -14.29 -8.56 13.16
C LEU A 18 -13.96 -9.44 14.38
N LYS A 19 -14.89 -10.29 14.82
CA LYS A 19 -14.69 -11.19 15.97
C LYS A 19 -13.59 -12.22 15.72
N ASN A 20 -13.49 -12.70 14.50
CA ASN A 20 -12.55 -13.74 14.07
C ASN A 20 -11.23 -13.16 13.55
N PHE A 21 -11.10 -11.83 13.49
CA PHE A 21 -9.85 -11.23 13.00
C PHE A 21 -8.65 -11.67 13.86
N GLU A 22 -7.64 -12.22 13.20
CA GLU A 22 -6.39 -12.70 13.77
C GLU A 22 -5.20 -12.51 12.82
N LEU A 23 -4.02 -12.23 13.38
CA LEU A 23 -2.79 -12.24 12.58
C LEU A 23 -2.51 -13.64 12.05
N ALA A 24 -1.97 -13.71 10.83
CA ALA A 24 -1.72 -14.99 10.18
C ALA A 24 -0.44 -15.65 10.70
N PRO A 25 -0.29 -16.98 10.52
CA PRO A 25 0.96 -17.68 10.81
C PRO A 25 2.19 -17.03 10.15
N GLU A 26 2.02 -16.42 8.98
CA GLU A 26 3.05 -15.67 8.26
C GLU A 26 3.57 -14.45 9.04
N ASP A 27 2.71 -13.76 9.79
CA ASP A 27 3.13 -12.64 10.65
C ASP A 27 4.04 -13.14 11.76
N PHE A 28 3.65 -14.21 12.45
CA PHE A 28 4.41 -14.75 13.58
C PHE A 28 5.70 -15.45 13.16
N LYS A 29 5.67 -16.16 12.02
CA LYS A 29 6.81 -16.97 11.57
C LYS A 29 7.85 -16.14 10.84
N TYR A 30 7.42 -15.10 10.12
CA TYR A 30 8.31 -14.32 9.25
C TYR A 30 8.33 -12.84 9.62
N LYS A 31 7.19 -12.13 9.58
CA LYS A 31 7.21 -10.66 9.65
C LYS A 31 7.68 -10.12 11.00
N ILE A 32 6.99 -10.52 12.08
CA ILE A 32 7.24 -10.01 13.44
C ILE A 32 8.68 -10.27 13.89
N PRO A 33 9.24 -11.51 13.80
CA PRO A 33 10.61 -11.75 14.24
C PRO A 33 11.66 -10.92 13.49
N TYR A 34 11.51 -10.68 12.19
CA TYR A 34 12.46 -9.89 11.41
C TYR A 34 12.30 -8.39 11.67
N ILE A 35 11.06 -7.90 11.81
CA ILE A 35 10.79 -6.51 12.20
C ILE A 35 11.41 -6.21 13.57
N SER A 36 11.18 -7.08 14.56
CA SER A 36 11.77 -6.88 15.90
C SER A 36 13.30 -6.90 15.88
N GLN A 37 13.91 -7.77 15.07
CA GLN A 37 15.37 -7.76 14.88
C GLN A 37 15.85 -6.45 14.24
N ALA A 38 15.18 -5.98 13.18
CA ALA A 38 15.53 -4.72 12.51
C ALA A 38 15.38 -3.52 13.44
N MET A 39 14.33 -3.48 14.28
CA MET A 39 14.13 -2.45 15.29
C MET A 39 15.25 -2.43 16.34
N ASN A 40 15.73 -3.61 16.76
CA ASN A 40 16.82 -3.72 17.74
C ASN A 40 18.19 -3.31 17.17
N LEU A 41 18.39 -3.44 15.85
CA LEU A 41 19.65 -3.09 15.19
C LEU A 41 19.73 -1.61 14.80
N ARG A 42 18.60 -0.91 14.67
CA ARG A 42 18.55 0.47 14.17
C ARG A 42 18.56 1.47 15.31
N GLU A 43 19.72 2.08 15.56
CA GLU A 43 19.80 3.29 16.39
C GLU A 43 18.96 4.43 15.76
N GLY A 44 18.12 5.07 16.57
CA GLY A 44 17.20 6.13 16.13
C GLY A 44 15.80 5.66 15.70
N GLY A 45 15.52 4.36 15.79
CA GLY A 45 14.19 3.78 15.53
C GLY A 45 13.89 3.52 14.05
N LEU A 46 12.86 2.70 13.81
CA LEU A 46 12.40 2.30 12.49
C LEU A 46 10.97 2.82 12.27
N ARG A 47 10.74 3.52 11.14
CA ARG A 47 9.39 3.94 10.74
C ARG A 47 8.77 2.85 9.88
N LEU A 48 7.73 2.21 10.40
CA LEU A 48 6.98 1.17 9.70
C LEU A 48 5.71 1.76 9.10
N PHE A 49 5.35 1.35 7.89
CA PHE A 49 4.00 1.60 7.36
C PHE A 49 3.37 0.32 6.83
N GLY A 50 2.04 0.25 6.88
CA GLY A 50 1.25 -0.88 6.39
C GLY A 50 0.49 -0.52 5.12
N SER A 51 0.38 -1.46 4.18
CA SER A 51 -0.46 -1.35 2.98
C SER A 51 -1.20 -2.66 2.75
N THR A 52 -2.44 -2.59 2.27
CA THR A 52 -3.30 -3.76 2.04
C THR A 52 -3.36 -4.10 0.56
N TRP A 53 -3.01 -5.33 0.18
CA TRP A 53 -3.20 -5.80 -1.20
C TRP A 53 -4.66 -6.07 -1.53
N THR A 54 -5.41 -6.64 -0.59
CA THR A 54 -6.83 -6.94 -0.76
C THR A 54 -7.55 -6.88 0.57
N VAL A 55 -8.86 -7.07 0.54
CA VAL A 55 -9.73 -7.11 1.72
C VAL A 55 -10.32 -8.53 1.86
N PRO A 56 -10.84 -8.91 3.05
CA PRO A 56 -11.57 -10.18 3.21
C PRO A 56 -12.58 -10.41 2.10
N LYS A 57 -12.67 -11.63 1.58
CA LYS A 57 -13.52 -11.93 0.41
C LYS A 57 -14.97 -11.52 0.62
N TRP A 58 -15.50 -11.73 1.83
CA TRP A 58 -16.87 -11.35 2.17
C TRP A 58 -17.08 -9.83 2.23
N ILE A 59 -16.05 -8.98 2.26
CA ILE A 59 -16.19 -7.51 2.11
C ILE A 59 -16.35 -7.08 0.64
N LYS A 60 -15.96 -7.94 -0.31
CA LYS A 60 -15.86 -7.60 -1.73
C LYS A 60 -17.17 -7.83 -2.49
N THR A 61 -17.34 -7.07 -3.56
CA THR A 61 -18.47 -7.22 -4.50
C THR A 61 -18.42 -8.53 -5.28
N ASN A 62 -17.24 -9.13 -5.46
CA ASN A 62 -17.06 -10.36 -6.23
C ASN A 62 -16.74 -11.59 -5.37
N GLY A 63 -16.53 -11.44 -4.06
CA GLY A 63 -16.25 -12.57 -3.18
C GLY A 63 -14.88 -13.24 -3.39
N GLU A 64 -13.92 -12.59 -4.07
CA GLU A 64 -12.64 -13.19 -4.47
C GLU A 64 -11.44 -12.32 -4.06
N TYR A 65 -10.24 -12.88 -3.85
CA TYR A 65 -9.05 -12.08 -3.50
C TYR A 65 -8.54 -11.20 -4.64
N VAL A 66 -8.77 -11.60 -5.88
CA VAL A 66 -8.43 -10.84 -7.09
C VAL A 66 -9.65 -10.08 -7.56
N GLY A 67 -9.47 -8.88 -8.10
CA GLY A 67 -10.56 -8.09 -8.66
C GLY A 67 -11.43 -7.39 -7.61
N GLY A 68 -12.63 -6.93 -8.00
CA GLY A 68 -13.69 -6.50 -7.08
C GLY A 68 -13.45 -5.18 -6.35
N TYR A 69 -14.55 -4.60 -5.88
CA TYR A 69 -14.58 -3.37 -5.09
C TYR A 69 -15.02 -3.68 -3.66
N VAL A 70 -14.66 -2.81 -2.72
CA VAL A 70 -15.20 -2.87 -1.35
C VAL A 70 -16.68 -2.52 -1.39
N ARG A 71 -17.55 -3.34 -0.78
CA ARG A 71 -18.98 -3.04 -0.69
C ARG A 71 -19.18 -1.80 0.20
N LYS A 72 -20.01 -0.86 -0.26
CA LYS A 72 -20.33 0.38 0.47
C LYS A 72 -20.88 0.11 1.88
N SER A 73 -21.67 -0.95 2.05
CA SER A 73 -22.19 -1.36 3.37
C SER A 73 -21.11 -1.82 4.35
N MET A 74 -19.90 -2.11 3.88
CA MET A 74 -18.79 -2.63 4.68
C MET A 74 -17.69 -1.59 4.92
N TYR A 75 -17.91 -0.32 4.53
CA TYR A 75 -16.91 0.74 4.67
C TYR A 75 -16.45 0.97 6.12
N GLN A 76 -17.39 0.96 7.07
CA GLN A 76 -17.03 1.10 8.48
C GLN A 76 -16.28 -0.13 8.99
N THR A 77 -16.73 -1.34 8.66
CA THR A 77 -16.04 -2.58 9.01
C THR A 77 -14.61 -2.59 8.46
N TRP A 78 -14.42 -2.14 7.21
CA TRP A 78 -13.09 -2.04 6.62
C TRP A 78 -12.21 -0.99 7.30
N ALA A 79 -12.77 0.15 7.73
CA ALA A 79 -12.04 1.12 8.57
C ALA A 79 -11.63 0.52 9.92
N ASN A 80 -12.52 -0.25 10.56
CA ASN A 80 -12.23 -0.92 11.83
C ASN A 80 -11.13 -1.98 11.67
N TYR A 81 -11.03 -2.63 10.50
CA TYR A 81 -9.98 -3.60 10.19
C TYR A 81 -8.58 -2.95 10.27
N PHE A 82 -8.43 -1.71 9.80
CA PHE A 82 -7.18 -0.96 9.95
C PHE A 82 -6.84 -0.72 11.42
N VAL A 83 -7.80 -0.29 12.23
CA VAL A 83 -7.59 -0.08 13.67
C VAL A 83 -7.20 -1.40 14.35
N LYS A 84 -7.89 -2.50 14.04
CA LYS A 84 -7.60 -3.81 14.64
C LYS A 84 -6.23 -4.36 14.23
N PHE A 85 -5.80 -4.12 12.98
CA PHE A 85 -4.43 -4.42 12.54
C PHE A 85 -3.38 -3.69 13.39
N LEU A 86 -3.57 -2.38 13.62
CA LEU A 86 -2.68 -1.59 14.46
C LEU A 86 -2.67 -2.12 15.89
N GLU A 87 -3.83 -2.51 16.44
CA GLU A 87 -3.96 -3.15 17.77
C GLU A 87 -3.20 -4.45 17.90
N GLU A 88 -3.33 -5.34 16.94
CA GLU A 88 -2.65 -6.62 17.02
C GLU A 88 -1.13 -6.48 16.89
N TYR A 89 -0.61 -5.55 16.08
CA TYR A 89 0.82 -5.29 16.00
C TYR A 89 1.38 -4.52 17.20
N ASP A 90 0.62 -3.57 17.74
CA ASP A 90 1.01 -2.84 18.96
C ASP A 90 1.10 -3.79 20.17
N LYS A 91 0.20 -4.79 20.28
CA LYS A 91 0.30 -5.87 21.28
C LYS A 91 1.59 -6.70 21.18
N LYS A 92 2.29 -6.65 20.04
CA LYS A 92 3.59 -7.31 19.83
C LYS A 92 4.77 -6.34 19.98
N GLY A 93 4.51 -5.11 20.44
CA GLY A 93 5.52 -4.07 20.60
C GLY A 93 6.02 -3.47 19.29
N ILE A 94 5.22 -3.56 18.22
CA ILE A 94 5.56 -3.05 16.89
C ILE A 94 4.62 -1.88 16.54
N PRO A 95 5.03 -0.63 16.83
CA PRO A 95 4.24 0.54 16.46
C PRO A 95 4.41 0.86 14.98
N PHE A 96 3.31 1.25 14.33
CA PHE A 96 3.32 1.75 12.95
C PHE A 96 3.38 3.28 12.94
N TRP A 97 4.20 3.81 12.04
CA TRP A 97 4.27 5.25 11.73
C TRP A 97 3.16 5.68 10.78
N GLY A 98 2.78 4.83 9.83
CA GLY A 98 1.79 5.16 8.81
C GLY A 98 1.03 3.97 8.25
N VAL A 99 0.01 4.26 7.48
CA VAL A 99 -0.72 3.30 6.64
C VAL A 99 -1.06 3.94 5.31
N THR A 100 -1.16 3.14 4.26
CA THR A 100 -1.73 3.58 2.98
C THR A 100 -3.18 3.11 2.85
N THR A 101 -4.00 3.82 2.08
CA THR A 101 -5.43 3.49 1.95
C THR A 101 -5.71 2.13 1.32
N GLN A 102 -4.92 1.75 0.32
CA GLN A 102 -5.04 0.51 -0.45
C GLN A 102 -3.82 0.44 -1.36
N ASN A 103 -3.19 -0.72 -1.50
CA ASN A 103 -2.15 -0.91 -2.49
C ASN A 103 -2.74 -0.95 -3.90
N GLU A 104 -2.18 -0.16 -4.82
CA GLU A 104 -2.54 -0.07 -6.24
C GLU A 104 -4.06 -0.14 -6.49
N PRO A 105 -4.88 0.81 -5.97
CA PRO A 105 -6.33 0.81 -6.15
C PRO A 105 -6.76 0.86 -7.64
N SER A 106 -5.88 1.30 -8.54
CA SER A 106 -6.11 1.27 -9.99
C SER A 106 -5.88 -0.10 -10.63
N VAL A 107 -5.31 -1.08 -9.93
CA VAL A 107 -4.84 -2.35 -10.50
C VAL A 107 -5.95 -3.17 -11.15
N LEU A 108 -7.23 -2.92 -10.83
CA LEU A 108 -8.37 -3.51 -11.55
C LEU A 108 -8.39 -3.16 -13.05
N MET A 109 -7.75 -2.06 -13.43
CA MET A 109 -7.61 -1.64 -14.84
C MET A 109 -6.51 -2.42 -15.56
N LEU A 110 -5.69 -3.19 -14.82
CA LEU A 110 -4.63 -4.04 -15.34
C LEU A 110 -5.08 -5.50 -15.16
N SER A 111 -5.08 -6.30 -16.24
CA SER A 111 -5.50 -7.71 -16.20
C SER A 111 -4.45 -8.59 -15.50
N LYS A 112 -4.19 -8.33 -14.21
CA LYS A 112 -3.22 -9.04 -13.37
C LYS A 112 -3.95 -9.96 -12.40
N GLN A 113 -3.52 -11.21 -12.34
CA GLN A 113 -4.01 -12.22 -11.39
C GLN A 113 -3.26 -12.11 -10.05
N ILE A 114 -3.34 -10.94 -9.42
CA ILE A 114 -2.74 -10.66 -8.12
C ILE A 114 -3.80 -10.16 -7.14
N ASN A 115 -3.58 -10.38 -5.84
CA ASN A 115 -4.49 -9.89 -4.81
C ASN A 115 -4.69 -8.38 -4.98
N SER A 116 -5.94 -7.94 -5.05
CA SER A 116 -6.28 -6.55 -5.34
C SER A 116 -7.60 -6.17 -4.70
N ALA A 117 -7.82 -4.89 -4.42
CA ALA A 117 -9.15 -4.32 -4.21
C ALA A 117 -9.22 -2.95 -4.88
N GLY A 118 -10.22 -2.75 -5.73
CA GLY A 118 -10.36 -1.51 -6.47
C GLY A 118 -11.12 -0.43 -5.73
N TRP A 119 -10.76 0.80 -6.06
CA TRP A 119 -11.43 2.01 -5.56
C TRP A 119 -11.51 3.07 -6.65
N THR A 120 -12.71 3.61 -6.87
CA THR A 120 -12.81 4.89 -7.55
C THR A 120 -12.32 6.01 -6.63
N SER A 121 -11.82 7.12 -7.19
CA SER A 121 -11.37 8.27 -6.40
C SER A 121 -12.48 8.84 -5.51
N MET A 122 -13.73 8.86 -6.00
CA MET A 122 -14.87 9.33 -5.22
C MET A 122 -15.22 8.38 -4.08
N GLU A 123 -15.21 7.07 -4.31
CA GLU A 123 -15.46 6.09 -3.24
C GLU A 123 -14.38 6.12 -2.17
N MET A 124 -13.11 6.28 -2.57
CA MET A 124 -12.00 6.46 -1.63
C MET A 124 -12.17 7.73 -0.80
N SER A 125 -12.54 8.85 -1.44
CA SER A 125 -12.82 10.11 -0.73
C SER A 125 -13.93 9.94 0.32
N ILE A 126 -15.04 9.30 -0.06
CA ILE A 126 -16.17 9.02 0.84
C ILE A 126 -15.72 8.15 2.01
N TRP A 127 -15.04 7.03 1.73
CA TRP A 127 -14.59 6.12 2.78
C TRP A 127 -13.61 6.77 3.75
N ILE A 128 -12.65 7.58 3.27
CA ILE A 128 -11.73 8.32 4.12
C ILE A 128 -12.50 9.27 5.03
N ARG A 129 -13.34 10.15 4.48
CA ARG A 129 -13.98 11.22 5.28
C ARG A 129 -15.11 10.72 6.18
N GLU A 130 -15.77 9.61 5.85
CA GLU A 130 -16.92 9.09 6.62
C GLU A 130 -16.54 7.93 7.54
N ASN A 131 -15.45 7.20 7.28
CA ASN A 131 -15.14 5.97 8.01
C ASN A 131 -13.68 5.89 8.46
N LEU A 132 -12.71 5.79 7.54
CA LEU A 132 -11.31 5.52 7.90
C LEU A 132 -10.69 6.66 8.72
N GLY A 133 -10.84 7.90 8.26
CA GLY A 133 -10.35 9.09 8.97
C GLY A 133 -10.88 9.15 10.40
N PRO A 134 -12.22 9.17 10.60
CA PRO A 134 -12.81 9.13 11.93
C PRO A 134 -12.37 7.93 12.78
N ALA A 135 -12.29 6.72 12.19
CA ALA A 135 -11.88 5.52 12.92
C ALA A 135 -10.43 5.63 13.45
N LEU A 136 -9.50 6.13 12.62
CA LEU A 136 -8.12 6.34 13.02
C LEU A 136 -8.01 7.47 14.05
N ARG A 137 -8.59 8.65 13.76
CA ARG A 137 -8.46 9.85 14.62
C ARG A 137 -9.15 9.72 15.97
N ASN A 138 -10.21 8.90 16.08
CA ASN A 138 -10.89 8.63 17.36
C ASN A 138 -10.34 7.41 18.11
N SER A 139 -9.34 6.71 17.56
CA SER A 139 -8.67 5.60 18.22
C SER A 139 -7.42 6.07 18.98
N LYS A 140 -6.73 5.15 19.68
CA LYS A 140 -5.41 5.44 20.27
C LYS A 140 -4.30 5.71 19.22
N TYR A 141 -4.59 5.53 17.93
CA TYR A 141 -3.67 5.78 16.82
C TYR A 141 -3.96 7.09 16.10
N SER A 142 -4.49 8.09 16.80
CA SER A 142 -4.87 9.37 16.20
C SER A 142 -3.75 10.04 15.41
N ASP A 143 -2.49 9.78 15.77
CA ASP A 143 -1.31 10.40 15.15
C ASP A 143 -0.74 9.60 13.95
N ILE A 144 -1.33 8.45 13.61
CA ILE A 144 -0.83 7.62 12.51
C ILE A 144 -0.92 8.37 11.17
N LYS A 145 0.12 8.25 10.35
CA LYS A 145 0.15 8.93 9.05
C LYS A 145 -0.71 8.19 8.02
N LEU A 146 -1.78 8.83 7.57
CA LEU A 146 -2.63 8.30 6.51
C LEU A 146 -2.15 8.79 5.14
N MET A 147 -1.72 7.85 4.31
CA MET A 147 -1.24 8.12 2.96
C MET A 147 -2.24 7.63 1.92
N ILE A 148 -2.55 8.46 0.93
CA ILE A 148 -3.46 8.09 -0.16
C ILE A 148 -2.69 7.71 -1.43
N LEU A 149 -3.41 7.15 -2.40
CA LEU A 149 -2.95 6.65 -3.69
C LEU A 149 -2.22 5.30 -3.61
N ASP A 150 -0.95 5.27 -3.19
CA ASP A 150 -0.12 4.05 -3.13
C ASP A 150 -0.14 3.26 -4.46
N ASP A 151 0.08 4.01 -5.54
CA ASP A 151 -0.06 3.56 -6.93
C ASP A 151 0.86 4.40 -7.84
N GLN A 152 0.88 4.10 -9.13
CA GLN A 152 1.77 4.70 -10.12
C GLN A 152 1.72 6.23 -10.15
N LYS A 153 2.88 6.86 -10.39
CA LYS A 153 3.02 8.32 -10.64
C LYS A 153 2.05 8.88 -11.68
N LEU A 154 1.59 8.07 -12.64
CA LEU A 154 0.62 8.48 -13.67
C LEU A 154 -0.72 8.98 -13.10
N TRP A 155 -1.06 8.55 -11.89
CA TRP A 155 -2.31 8.92 -11.21
C TRP A 155 -2.18 10.21 -10.38
N LEU A 156 -0.95 10.62 -10.07
CA LEU A 156 -0.64 12.02 -9.75
C LEU A 156 -0.85 12.79 -11.06
N THR A 157 -1.67 13.81 -11.22
CA THR A 157 -2.29 14.68 -10.24
C THR A 157 -3.80 14.46 -10.15
N TRP A 158 -4.42 13.94 -11.22
CA TRP A 158 -5.87 13.98 -11.39
C TRP A 158 -6.60 13.12 -10.36
N TYR A 159 -6.07 11.94 -10.01
CA TYR A 159 -6.70 11.05 -9.03
C TYR A 159 -6.68 11.68 -7.64
N ILE A 160 -5.52 12.26 -7.26
CA ILE A 160 -5.35 13.00 -6.01
C ILE A 160 -6.35 14.16 -5.94
N ASN A 161 -6.45 14.97 -7.00
CA ASN A 161 -7.41 16.07 -7.06
C ASN A 161 -8.86 15.58 -6.89
N ALA A 162 -9.21 14.43 -7.46
CA ALA A 162 -10.54 13.88 -7.31
C ALA A 162 -10.80 13.39 -5.87
N VAL A 163 -9.85 12.67 -5.26
CA VAL A 163 -9.96 12.21 -3.86
C VAL A 163 -10.06 13.38 -2.90
N LEU A 164 -9.20 14.39 -3.06
CA LEU A 164 -9.09 15.54 -2.16
C LEU A 164 -10.01 16.72 -2.51
N SER A 165 -10.90 16.55 -3.50
CA SER A 165 -11.87 17.58 -3.89
C SER A 165 -12.84 17.98 -2.75
N ASN A 166 -12.97 17.13 -1.72
CA ASN A 166 -13.70 17.42 -0.50
C ASN A 166 -12.73 17.73 0.65
N ASN A 167 -12.84 18.94 1.21
CA ASN A 167 -11.95 19.38 2.30
C ASN A 167 -11.99 18.47 3.54
N LYS A 168 -13.12 17.82 3.84
CA LYS A 168 -13.18 16.86 4.97
C LYS A 168 -12.29 15.64 4.76
N THR A 169 -12.04 15.26 3.50
CA THR A 169 -11.09 14.20 3.18
C THR A 169 -9.67 14.67 3.45
N LEU A 170 -9.34 15.90 3.04
CA LEU A 170 -8.02 16.52 3.23
C LEU A 170 -7.63 16.59 4.72
N ASP A 171 -8.58 16.89 5.62
CA ASP A 171 -8.34 16.97 7.07
C ASP A 171 -7.80 15.65 7.67
N TYR A 172 -8.00 14.52 7.01
CA TYR A 172 -7.53 13.22 7.47
C TYR A 172 -6.25 12.73 6.79
N VAL A 173 -5.85 13.33 5.67
CA VAL A 173 -4.73 12.84 4.86
C VAL A 173 -3.46 13.57 5.28
N ASP A 174 -2.39 12.82 5.57
CA ASP A 174 -1.09 13.38 5.92
C ASP A 174 -0.11 13.39 4.75
N GLY A 175 -0.30 12.48 3.78
CA GLY A 175 0.63 12.34 2.67
C GLY A 175 0.08 11.60 1.46
N ILE A 176 0.88 11.60 0.40
CA ILE A 176 0.59 10.98 -0.89
C ILE A 176 1.69 9.96 -1.19
N ALA A 177 1.28 8.70 -1.30
CA ALA A 177 2.14 7.57 -1.63
C ALA A 177 2.12 7.29 -3.14
N PHE A 178 3.27 6.96 -3.73
CA PHE A 178 3.33 6.63 -5.17
C PHE A 178 4.42 5.61 -5.54
N HIS A 179 4.20 4.91 -6.64
CA HIS A 179 5.03 3.84 -7.16
C HIS A 179 5.80 4.22 -8.42
N TRP A 180 6.92 3.53 -8.65
CA TRP A 180 7.87 3.84 -9.72
C TRP A 180 7.58 3.21 -11.09
N TYR A 181 6.89 2.08 -11.16
CA TYR A 181 6.93 1.15 -12.30
C TYR A 181 6.56 1.74 -13.67
N MET A 182 5.74 2.78 -13.70
CA MET A 182 5.37 3.49 -14.93
C MET A 182 6.11 4.83 -15.10
N GLY A 183 7.25 5.03 -14.44
CA GLY A 183 8.03 6.26 -14.46
C GLY A 183 8.49 6.68 -15.86
N MET A 184 8.69 5.72 -16.78
CA MET A 184 9.01 6.04 -18.18
C MET A 184 7.88 6.79 -18.91
N VAL A 185 6.63 6.66 -18.47
CA VAL A 185 5.45 7.31 -19.09
C VAL A 185 4.81 8.36 -18.18
N ALA A 186 5.32 8.54 -16.97
CA ALA A 186 4.84 9.52 -16.01
C ALA A 186 5.92 10.60 -15.79
N PRO A 187 5.78 11.81 -16.39
CA PRO A 187 6.81 12.83 -16.27
C PRO A 187 6.92 13.37 -14.82
N PRO A 188 8.11 13.82 -14.39
CA PRO A 188 8.33 14.38 -13.05
C PRO A 188 7.40 15.57 -12.71
N SER A 189 6.91 16.26 -13.73
CA SER A 189 5.99 17.39 -13.59
C SER A 189 4.69 17.03 -12.87
N LEU A 190 4.25 15.78 -12.90
CA LEU A 190 3.07 15.31 -12.16
C LEU A 190 3.29 15.39 -10.64
N MET A 191 4.49 15.03 -10.17
CA MET A 191 4.86 15.16 -8.76
C MET A 191 4.94 16.64 -8.37
N VAL A 192 5.61 17.45 -9.18
CA VAL A 192 5.73 18.90 -8.95
C VAL A 192 4.34 19.57 -8.90
N GLN A 193 3.45 19.23 -9.83
CA GLN A 193 2.10 19.79 -9.85
C GLN A 193 1.28 19.34 -8.65
N THR A 194 1.36 18.05 -8.27
CA THR A 194 0.65 17.54 -7.10
C THR A 194 1.12 18.22 -5.82
N HIS A 195 2.43 18.37 -5.62
CA HIS A 195 2.96 19.09 -4.48
C HIS A 195 2.53 20.57 -4.46
N LYS A 196 2.50 21.24 -5.61
CA LYS A 196 1.97 22.62 -5.70
C LYS A 196 0.50 22.73 -5.32
N ASN A 197 -0.31 21.72 -5.65
CA ASN A 197 -1.73 21.71 -5.30
C ASN A 197 -1.95 21.42 -3.80
N TYR A 198 -1.07 20.62 -3.18
CA TYR A 198 -1.17 20.20 -1.78
C TYR A 198 0.19 20.31 -1.07
N PRO A 199 0.68 21.54 -0.81
CA PRO A 199 2.02 21.76 -0.28
C PRO A 199 2.22 21.24 1.15
N ASP A 200 1.12 21.12 1.91
CA ASP A 200 1.13 20.65 3.30
C ASP A 200 1.17 19.12 3.44
N LEU A 201 0.90 18.39 2.35
CA LEU A 201 0.97 16.93 2.33
C LEU A 201 2.38 16.48 1.95
N PHE A 202 2.97 15.59 2.74
CA PHE A 202 4.24 14.99 2.35
C PHE A 202 4.01 14.01 1.19
N MET A 203 5.04 13.83 0.36
CA MET A 203 5.02 12.84 -0.72
C MET A 203 6.09 11.78 -0.45
N LEU A 204 5.72 10.50 -0.62
CA LEU A 204 6.57 9.36 -0.34
C LEU A 204 6.51 8.36 -1.50
N SER A 205 7.67 7.98 -2.03
CA SER A 205 7.71 6.79 -2.90
C SER A 205 7.69 5.53 -2.03
N THR A 206 6.60 4.77 -2.11
CA THR A 206 6.33 3.60 -1.24
C THR A 206 6.75 2.28 -1.86
N GLU A 207 6.86 2.20 -3.20
CA GLU A 207 7.29 0.99 -3.89
C GLU A 207 8.05 1.27 -5.19
N ALA A 208 9.20 0.61 -5.35
CA ALA A 208 9.99 0.65 -6.58
C ALA A 208 10.80 -0.64 -6.80
N CYS A 209 10.55 -1.31 -7.92
CA CYS A 209 11.36 -2.45 -8.34
C CYS A 209 11.71 -2.34 -9.82
N ASN A 210 12.98 -2.60 -10.15
CA ASN A 210 13.43 -2.88 -11.51
C ASN A 210 12.63 -4.09 -12.01
N GLY A 211 11.53 -3.82 -12.71
CA GLY A 211 10.56 -4.83 -13.12
C GLY A 211 11.14 -5.87 -14.07
N PHE A 212 10.25 -6.66 -14.61
CA PHE A 212 10.54 -7.60 -15.69
C PHE A 212 10.51 -6.84 -17.02
N GLU A 213 11.65 -6.60 -17.67
CA GLU A 213 11.64 -6.42 -19.12
C GLU A 213 11.32 -7.81 -19.71
N ALA A 214 10.41 -7.89 -20.69
CA ALA A 214 9.88 -9.17 -21.19
C ALA A 214 10.98 -10.17 -21.61
N ASP A 215 12.13 -9.65 -22.03
CA ASP A 215 13.28 -10.42 -22.53
C ASP A 215 14.46 -10.46 -21.54
N SER A 216 14.28 -10.01 -20.30
CA SER A 216 15.32 -9.98 -19.27
C SER A 216 14.98 -10.91 -18.10
N PRO A 217 15.97 -11.63 -17.53
CA PRO A 217 15.73 -12.44 -16.34
C PRO A 217 15.27 -11.54 -15.17
N ALA A 218 14.38 -12.06 -14.31
CA ALA A 218 13.90 -11.33 -13.14
C ALA A 218 15.06 -10.85 -12.26
N THR A 219 16.12 -11.65 -12.16
CA THR A 219 17.37 -11.33 -11.47
C THR A 219 18.52 -11.19 -12.47
N SER A 220 19.29 -10.11 -12.35
CA SER A 220 20.50 -9.86 -13.14
C SER A 220 21.62 -9.45 -12.19
N LEU A 221 22.43 -10.44 -11.79
CA LEU A 221 23.50 -10.23 -10.80
C LEU A 221 24.57 -9.29 -11.38
N GLY A 222 24.94 -8.27 -10.61
CA GLY A 222 25.93 -7.28 -11.03
C GLY A 222 25.45 -6.26 -12.06
N SER A 223 24.13 -6.16 -12.33
CA SER A 223 23.60 -5.21 -13.30
C SER A 223 23.78 -3.75 -12.85
N TRP A 224 24.80 -3.08 -13.38
CA TRP A 224 25.05 -1.65 -13.14
C TRP A 224 23.87 -0.78 -13.60
N ARG A 225 23.31 -1.08 -14.78
CA ARG A 225 22.15 -0.38 -15.36
C ARG A 225 20.94 -0.37 -14.41
N ARG A 226 20.64 -1.48 -13.73
CA ARG A 226 19.56 -1.52 -12.73
C ARG A 226 19.85 -0.64 -11.50
N GLY A 227 21.13 -0.52 -11.12
CA GLY A 227 21.58 0.41 -10.09
C GLY A 227 21.42 1.88 -10.50
N GLU A 228 21.73 2.21 -11.76
CA GLU A 228 21.53 3.55 -12.32
C GLU A 228 20.05 3.94 -12.36
N PHE A 229 19.15 3.01 -12.70
CA PHE A 229 17.71 3.25 -12.67
C PHE A 229 17.19 3.61 -11.28
N TYR A 230 17.63 2.89 -10.25
CA TYR A 230 17.30 3.24 -8.86
C TYR A 230 17.84 4.63 -8.50
N SER A 231 19.11 4.90 -8.82
CA SER A 231 19.76 6.17 -8.45
C SER A 231 19.09 7.36 -9.15
N THR A 232 18.71 7.18 -10.42
CA THR A 232 18.01 8.21 -11.21
C THR A 232 16.64 8.51 -10.62
N ASP A 233 15.87 7.49 -10.26
CA ASP A 233 14.56 7.70 -9.65
C ASP A 233 14.66 8.39 -8.28
N ILE A 234 15.63 7.99 -7.45
CA ILE A 234 15.87 8.64 -6.15
C ILE A 234 16.21 10.13 -6.34
N MET A 235 17.07 10.45 -7.32
CA MET A 235 17.41 11.84 -7.63
C MET A 235 16.21 12.63 -8.17
N GLU A 236 15.41 12.03 -9.05
CA GLU A 236 14.19 12.65 -9.58
C GLU A 236 13.20 12.96 -8.47
N VAL A 237 12.87 11.97 -7.64
CA VAL A 237 11.99 12.11 -6.46
C VAL A 237 12.53 13.22 -5.56
N GLY A 238 13.81 13.17 -5.18
CA GLY A 238 14.44 14.20 -4.34
C GLY A 238 14.42 15.61 -4.95
N SER A 239 14.53 15.73 -6.27
CA SER A 239 14.55 17.03 -6.96
C SER A 239 13.19 17.73 -7.03
N THR A 240 12.09 17.01 -6.75
CA THR A 240 10.72 17.53 -6.86
C THR A 240 10.14 18.03 -5.54
N GLY A 241 10.95 18.09 -4.47
CA GLY A 241 10.53 18.54 -3.14
C GLY A 241 9.85 17.45 -2.30
N THR A 242 10.01 16.18 -2.70
CA THR A 242 9.49 15.02 -1.97
C THR A 242 10.56 14.43 -1.04
N TRP A 243 10.14 13.82 0.08
CA TRP A 243 11.00 13.73 1.27
C TRP A 243 11.56 12.33 1.57
N SER A 244 11.18 11.27 0.83
CA SER A 244 11.64 9.90 1.11
C SER A 244 11.31 8.89 -0.01
N TRP A 245 12.00 7.74 -0.01
CA TRP A 245 11.90 6.64 -0.99
C TRP A 245 12.04 5.26 -0.33
N THR A 246 11.26 4.27 -0.78
CA THR A 246 11.20 2.92 -0.20
C THR A 246 11.39 1.83 -1.27
N LYS A 247 12.16 0.79 -0.94
CA LYS A 247 12.35 -0.39 -1.79
C LYS A 247 11.64 -1.61 -1.18
N PRO A 248 10.82 -2.36 -1.93
CA PRO A 248 10.32 -3.65 -1.48
C PRO A 248 11.46 -4.68 -1.34
N GLU A 249 11.41 -5.49 -0.29
CA GLU A 249 12.40 -6.57 -0.06
C GLU A 249 12.20 -7.77 -1.00
N VAL A 250 11.01 -7.92 -1.60
CA VAL A 250 10.63 -9.03 -2.49
C VAL A 250 9.85 -8.50 -3.70
N PRO A 251 10.25 -8.81 -4.95
CA PRO A 251 9.48 -8.43 -6.13
C PRO A 251 8.09 -9.12 -6.13
N PRO A 252 7.02 -8.46 -6.62
CA PRO A 252 5.73 -9.10 -6.77
C PRO A 252 5.87 -10.35 -7.65
N THR A 253 5.49 -11.50 -7.09
CA THR A 253 5.68 -12.82 -7.68
C THR A 253 4.98 -12.94 -9.03
N SER A 254 5.77 -13.13 -10.09
CA SER A 254 5.29 -13.57 -11.40
C SER A 254 4.86 -15.04 -11.34
N ALA A 255 3.69 -15.30 -11.94
CA ALA A 255 3.11 -16.59 -12.30
C ALA A 255 4.07 -17.80 -12.26
N ILE A 256 3.77 -18.75 -11.37
CA ILE A 256 4.27 -20.12 -11.45
C ILE A 256 3.56 -20.79 -12.64
N SER A 257 4.11 -20.65 -13.84
CA SER A 257 3.85 -21.62 -14.89
C SER A 257 4.61 -22.89 -14.53
N SER A 258 3.86 -23.94 -14.20
CA SER A 258 4.35 -25.27 -13.88
C SER A 258 5.38 -25.78 -14.89
N ILE A 259 6.64 -25.89 -14.47
CA ILE A 259 7.59 -26.83 -15.07
C ILE A 259 7.44 -28.12 -14.26
N ARG A 260 6.86 -29.16 -14.87
CA ARG A 260 6.88 -30.53 -14.34
C ARG A 260 8.33 -31.05 -14.35
N PRO A 261 8.78 -31.83 -13.35
CA PRO A 261 9.98 -32.64 -13.49
C PRO A 261 9.63 -34.06 -13.97
N SER A 262 10.46 -34.52 -14.94
CA SER A 262 10.72 -35.89 -15.44
C SER A 262 9.53 -36.83 -15.68
#